data_AF-A0A494VV24-F1
#
_entry.id   AF-A0A494VV24-F1
#
_cell.length_a   1.000
_cell.length_b   1.000
_cell.length_c   1.000
_cell.angle_alpha   90.00
_cell.angle_beta   90.00
_cell.angle_gamma   90.00
#
_symmetry.space_group_name_H-M   'P 1'
#
loop_
_entity.id
_entity.type
_entity.pdbx_description
1 polymer ?
#
loop_
_entity_poly.entity_id
_entity_poly.type
_entity_poly.pdbx_seq_one_letter_code
_entity_poly.pdbx_strand_id
1 'polypeptide(L)'
;MDELTKIAYNCKKATFLIEKQEIGAITMREKLELKIHLAGCRVCRIFQQQSVAINKMVKSLLYHHDVTNVKLDDDFKNKLQHRIENQLNK
;
A
#
# COMPACT_ATOMS: atom_id res chain seq x y z
N MET A 1 25.56 -7.86 18.60
CA MET A 1 24.09 -7.80 18.51
C MET A 1 23.75 -7.47 17.06
N ASP A 2 23.14 -8.41 16.34
CA ASP A 2 22.80 -8.25 14.93
C ASP A 2 21.69 -7.20 14.74
N GLU A 3 21.72 -6.48 13.61
CA GLU A 3 20.75 -5.42 13.31
C GLU A 3 19.31 -5.96 13.21
N LEU A 4 19.13 -7.22 12.80
CA LEU A 4 17.82 -7.88 12.78
C LEU A 4 17.28 -8.15 14.19
N THR A 5 18.14 -8.26 15.19
CA THR A 5 17.72 -8.44 16.60
C THR A 5 17.29 -7.12 17.24
N LYS A 6 17.86 -5.98 16.80
CA LYS A 6 17.54 -4.65 17.35
C LYS A 6 16.12 -4.19 17.03
N ILE A 7 15.54 -4.62 15.91
CA ILE A 7 14.16 -4.26 15.55
C ILE A 7 13.11 -4.94 16.45
N ALA A 8 13.41 -6.11 17.02
CA ALA A 8 12.44 -6.89 17.80
C ALA A 8 11.77 -6.10 18.93
N TYR A 9 12.49 -5.14 19.52
CA TYR A 9 12.01 -4.31 20.64
C TYR A 9 11.88 -2.82 20.29
N ASN A 10 11.87 -2.47 19.00
CA ASN A 10 11.83 -1.08 18.54
C ASN A 10 10.48 -0.76 17.89
N CYS A 11 9.48 -0.48 18.73
CA CYS A 11 8.13 -0.10 18.27
C CYS A 11 8.16 1.14 17.36
N LYS A 12 9.05 2.11 17.62
CA LYS A 12 9.18 3.33 16.80
C LYS A 12 9.54 3.01 15.34
N LYS A 13 10.51 2.12 15.13
CA LYS A 13 10.89 1.68 13.77
C LYS A 13 9.78 0.81 13.16
N ALA A 14 9.11 -0.03 13.95
CA ALA A 14 8.00 -0.85 13.46
C ALA A 14 6.81 0.00 12.97
N THR A 15 6.36 0.99 13.76
CA THR A 15 5.27 1.90 13.35
C THR A 15 5.65 2.72 12.13
N PHE A 16 6.92 3.16 12.03
CA PHE A 16 7.42 3.81 10.83
C PHE A 16 7.33 2.90 9.59
N LEU A 17 7.78 1.64 9.68
CA LEU A 17 7.72 0.70 8.57
C LEU A 17 6.27 0.32 8.18
N ILE A 18 5.36 0.28 9.16
CA ILE A 18 3.92 0.07 8.94
C ILE A 18 3.33 1.21 8.11
N GLU A 19 3.59 2.47 8.46
CA GLU A 19 3.08 3.60 7.65
C GLU A 19 3.77 3.68 6.29
N LYS A 20 5.09 3.44 6.25
CA LYS A 20 5.87 3.47 5.01
C LYS A 20 5.34 2.48 3.96
N GLN A 21 4.93 1.27 4.37
CA GLN A 21 4.39 0.27 3.44
C GLN A 21 2.96 0.59 2.93
N GLU A 22 2.21 1.45 3.63
CA GLU A 22 0.87 1.87 3.20
C GLU A 22 0.92 3.02 2.17
N ILE A 23 1.97 3.85 2.24
CA ILE A 23 2.22 4.94 1.29
C ILE A 23 2.96 4.45 0.04
N GLY A 24 3.87 3.48 0.20
CA GLY A 24 4.68 2.96 -0.89
C GLY A 24 5.34 1.63 -0.56
N ALA A 25 6.36 1.23 -1.34
CA ALA A 25 7.05 -0.03 -1.08
C ALA A 25 8.12 0.12 0.02
N ILE A 26 8.21 -0.90 0.88
CA ILE A 26 9.38 -1.14 1.73
C ILE A 26 10.28 -2.22 1.13
N THR A 27 11.58 -2.14 1.39
CA THR A 27 12.58 -3.10 0.91
C THR A 27 12.36 -4.50 1.51
N MET A 28 12.95 -5.53 0.90
CA MET A 28 12.83 -6.91 1.40
C MET A 28 13.39 -7.07 2.82
N ARG A 29 14.49 -6.35 3.13
CA ARG A 29 15.06 -6.32 4.47
C ARG A 29 14.08 -5.70 5.47
N GLU A 30 13.49 -4.56 5.15
CA GLU A 30 12.50 -3.90 6.01
C GLU A 30 11.26 -4.78 6.23
N LYS A 31 10.82 -5.53 5.21
CA LYS A 31 9.72 -6.50 5.36
C LYS A 31 10.07 -7.60 6.36
N LEU A 32 11.28 -8.15 6.30
CA LEU A 32 11.73 -9.17 7.24
C LEU A 32 11.82 -8.61 8.67
N GLU A 33 12.44 -7.43 8.82
CA GLU A 33 12.54 -6.72 10.09
C GLU A 33 11.17 -6.47 10.72
N LEU A 34 10.21 -5.98 9.92
CA LEU A 34 8.84 -5.74 10.39
C LEU A 34 8.12 -7.04 10.78
N LYS A 35 8.28 -8.12 10.00
CA LYS A 35 7.73 -9.44 10.33
C LYS A 35 8.23 -9.96 11.69
N ILE A 36 9.53 -9.83 11.95
CA ILE A 36 10.13 -10.23 13.23
C ILE A 36 9.48 -9.46 14.39
N HIS A 37 9.34 -8.13 14.25
CA HIS A 37 8.72 -7.33 15.30
C HIS A 37 7.24 -7.70 15.54
N LEU A 38 6.47 -7.84 14.46
CA LEU A 38 5.03 -8.16 14.55
C LEU A 38 4.75 -9.55 15.13
N ALA A 39 5.69 -10.48 15.03
CA ALA A 39 5.60 -11.78 15.68
C ALA A 39 5.58 -11.66 17.22
N GLY A 40 6.31 -10.69 17.79
CA GLY A 40 6.44 -10.50 19.23
C GLY A 40 5.56 -9.39 19.83
N CYS A 41 5.21 -8.36 19.05
CA CYS A 41 4.52 -7.18 19.57
C CYS A 41 3.03 -7.16 19.18
N ARG A 42 2.15 -7.46 20.14
CA ARG A 42 0.68 -7.37 19.94
C ARG A 42 0.20 -5.95 19.65
N VAL A 43 0.79 -4.94 20.30
CA VAL A 43 0.39 -3.54 20.13
C VAL A 43 0.65 -3.07 18.70
N CYS A 44 1.82 -3.39 18.12
CA CYS A 44 2.11 -3.02 16.74
C CYS A 44 1.27 -3.79 15.71
N ARG A 45 0.81 -5.01 16.01
CA ARG A 45 -0.20 -5.70 15.17
C ARG A 45 -1.54 -4.99 15.15
N ILE A 46 -2.01 -4.55 16.32
CA ILE A 46 -3.26 -3.77 16.43
C ILE A 46 -3.10 -2.43 15.71
N PHE A 47 -1.97 -1.74 15.93
CA PHE A 47 -1.67 -0.50 15.24
C PHE A 47 -1.68 -0.66 13.71
N GLN A 48 -1.08 -1.75 13.18
CA GLN A 48 -1.13 -2.03 11.74
C GLN A 48 -2.56 -2.17 11.22
N GLN A 49 -3.41 -2.93 11.93
CA GLN A 49 -4.82 -3.11 11.54
C GLN A 49 -5.59 -1.78 11.57
N GLN A 50 -5.36 -0.96 12.61
CA GLN A 50 -5.97 0.35 12.74
C GLN A 50 -5.53 1.31 11.64
N SER A 51 -4.22 1.37 11.35
CA SER A 51 -3.66 2.21 10.28
C SER A 51 -4.28 1.87 8.91
N VAL A 52 -4.34 0.58 8.56
CA VAL A 52 -5.00 0.12 7.32
C VAL A 52 -6.48 0.53 7.29
N ALA A 53 -7.20 0.39 8.40
CA ALA A 53 -8.61 0.76 8.47
C ALA A 53 -8.82 2.28 8.32
N ILE A 54 -8.02 3.09 8.99
CA ILE A 54 -8.06 4.56 8.89
C ILE A 54 -7.74 4.99 7.46
N ASN A 55 -6.68 4.46 6.85
CA ASN A 55 -6.30 4.79 5.48
C ASN A 55 -7.41 4.45 4.48
N LYS A 56 -8.10 3.32 4.66
CA LYS A 56 -9.27 2.96 3.84
C LYS A 56 -10.45 3.90 4.06
N MET A 57 -10.76 4.26 5.29
CA MET A 57 -11.84 5.19 5.62
C MET A 57 -11.57 6.58 5.02
N VAL A 58 -10.36 7.11 5.19
CA VAL A 58 -9.97 8.41 4.62
C VAL A 58 -10.06 8.38 3.09
N LYS A 59 -9.54 7.33 2.44
CA LYS A 59 -9.71 7.16 0.98
C LYS A 59 -11.19 7.16 0.60
N SER A 60 -12.03 6.39 1.28
CA SER A 60 -13.47 6.36 1.00
C SER A 60 -14.13 7.73 1.16
N LEU A 61 -13.80 8.49 2.21
CA LEU A 61 -14.35 9.83 2.43
C LEU A 61 -13.92 10.82 1.34
N LEU A 62 -12.63 10.81 0.95
CA LEU A 62 -12.09 11.71 -0.07
C LEU A 62 -12.55 11.36 -1.48
N TYR A 63 -12.69 10.06 -1.79
CA TYR A 63 -13.13 9.59 -3.11
C TYR A 63 -14.66 9.52 -3.26
N HIS A 64 -15.44 9.67 -2.18
CA HIS A 64 -16.90 9.77 -2.27
C HIS A 64 -17.39 11.12 -2.82
N HIS A 65 -16.55 12.17 -2.83
CA HIS A 65 -17.02 13.51 -3.21
C HIS A 65 -16.94 13.81 -4.72
N ASP A 66 -15.94 13.38 -5.50
CA ASP A 66 -15.86 13.79 -6.93
C ASP A 66 -14.97 12.86 -7.79
N VAL A 67 -15.38 11.60 -8.01
CA VAL A 67 -14.83 10.77 -9.10
C VAL A 67 -15.94 10.24 -10.01
N THR A 68 -17.03 10.99 -10.16
CA THR A 68 -18.08 10.64 -11.12
C THR A 68 -17.72 11.05 -12.56
N ASN A 69 -16.63 11.78 -12.77
CA ASN A 69 -16.23 12.27 -14.10
C ASN A 69 -14.74 12.14 -14.45
N VAL A 70 -13.95 11.36 -13.70
CA VAL A 70 -12.58 11.02 -14.15
C VAL A 70 -12.70 9.93 -15.21
N LYS A 71 -12.98 10.35 -16.45
CA LYS A 71 -12.93 9.49 -17.63
C LYS A 71 -11.57 9.65 -18.32
N LEU A 72 -11.05 8.55 -18.86
CA LEU A 72 -10.00 8.63 -19.88
C LEU A 72 -10.50 9.51 -21.03
N ASP A 73 -9.60 10.28 -21.63
CA ASP A 73 -9.94 11.07 -22.79
C ASP A 73 -10.37 10.12 -23.94
N ASP A 74 -11.29 10.61 -24.75
CA ASP A 74 -11.94 9.77 -25.75
C ASP A 74 -10.97 9.40 -26.90
N ASP A 75 -9.91 10.19 -27.16
CA ASP A 75 -8.87 9.86 -28.13
C ASP A 75 -7.97 8.72 -27.64
N PHE A 76 -7.61 8.69 -26.36
CA PHE A 76 -6.88 7.55 -25.79
C PHE A 76 -7.72 6.27 -25.84
N LYS A 77 -9.02 6.34 -25.53
CA LYS A 77 -9.92 5.18 -25.64
C LYS A 77 -9.97 4.65 -27.07
N ASN A 78 -10.12 5.53 -28.06
CA ASN A 78 -10.15 5.15 -29.47
C ASN A 78 -8.84 4.51 -29.94
N LYS A 79 -7.69 5.07 -29.51
CA LYS A 79 -6.37 4.47 -29.79
C LYS A 79 -6.21 3.09 -29.16
N LEU A 80 -6.72 2.91 -27.94
CA LEU A 80 -6.68 1.62 -27.26
C LEU A 80 -7.57 0.59 -27.95
N GLN A 81 -8.80 0.98 -28.32
CA GLN A 81 -9.75 0.17 -29.06
C GLN A 81 -9.14 -0.35 -30.37
N HIS A 82 -8.54 0.54 -31.15
CA HIS A 82 -7.85 0.17 -32.39
C HIS A 82 -6.72 -0.84 -32.19
N ARG A 83 -5.94 -0.71 -31.11
CA ARG A 83 -4.88 -1.68 -30.80
C ARG A 83 -5.45 -3.05 -30.47
N ILE A 84 -6.56 -3.13 -29.75
CA ILE A 84 -7.23 -4.40 -29.41
C ILE A 84 -7.75 -5.06 -30.68
N GLU A 85 -8.47 -4.34 -31.53
CA GLU A 85 -9.01 -4.86 -32.80
C GLU A 85 -7.90 -5.36 -33.72
N ASN A 86 -6.78 -4.63 -33.81
CA ASN A 86 -5.62 -5.05 -34.59
C ASN A 86 -4.94 -6.33 -34.05
N GLN A 87 -5.10 -6.65 -32.77
CA GLN A 87 -4.58 -7.89 -32.18
C GLN A 87 -5.57 -9.06 -32.30
N LEU A 88 -6.87 -8.78 -32.35
CA LEU A 88 -7.91 -9.80 -32.57
C LEU A 88 -8.02 -10.24 -34.03
N ASN A 89 -7.71 -9.33 -34.97
CA ASN A 89 -7.72 -9.60 -36.41
C ASN A 89 -6.36 -10.10 -36.94
N LYS A 90 -5.46 -10.51 -36.04
CA LYS A 90 -4.15 -11.09 -36.33
C LYS A 90 -4.18 -12.60 -36.12
#